data_AF-A0A7V1PSJ9-F1
#
_entry.id   AF-A0A7V1PSJ9-F1
#
_cell.length_a   1.000
_cell.length_b   1.000
_cell.length_c   1.000
_cell.angle_alpha   90.00
_cell.angle_beta   90.00
_cell.angle_gamma   90.00
#
_symmetry.space_group_name_H-M   'P 1'
#
loop_
_entity.id
_entity.type
_entity.pdbx_description
1 polymer ?
#
loop_
_entity_poly.entity_id
_entity_poly.type
_entity_poly.pdbx_seq_one_letter_code
_entity_poly.pdbx_strand_id
1 'polypeptide(L)'
;RILFNKDLSRLLRTKKSDDKLFLSGSNVVAAKLSGNKLLSFKKNLPEKFNKNHFRNIPTEQVDIKLAEYIWDLIKKNEEELVNDSKYFTKKFKSSFLKKLPAGVHCVNRKDIFVNKGVKIKPGAVLDASRGPICIDKNVFIHPNVVIEGPVYIGESSTIKSAAILYDNVSIGRYCKVGGEVEDTIMLSYSNKQHAGFIGHAYFGSWVNLGANTNCSDLKNNYGYIKARINGKLINTGTKFLGAVIGDHTKTAINTMLNTATVLGFSCNIYGTGFPDKYIPSYTWGGCEISETYKLSKAEETASIVYGRRNKTFNSIDKKLFEKIFNLTKKERKEYK
;
A
#
# COMPACT_ATOMS: atom_id res chain seq x y z
N ARG A 1 13.14 5.78 1.39
CA ARG A 1 12.84 4.44 1.93
C ARG A 1 13.47 3.42 1.00
N ILE A 2 13.91 2.25 1.48
CA ILE A 2 14.70 1.32 0.67
C ILE A 2 13.81 0.22 0.10
N LEU A 3 13.95 -0.08 -1.20
CA LEU A 3 13.41 -1.29 -1.79
C LEU A 3 14.44 -2.39 -1.60
N PHE A 4 14.04 -3.45 -0.89
CA PHE A 4 14.97 -4.50 -0.47
C PHE A 4 15.40 -5.31 -1.69
N ASN A 5 16.70 -5.38 -1.95
CA ASN A 5 17.26 -6.22 -3.01
C ASN A 5 18.31 -7.19 -2.43
N LYS A 6 18.83 -8.09 -3.29
CA LYS A 6 19.86 -9.05 -2.89
C LYS A 6 21.13 -8.37 -2.38
N ASP A 7 21.48 -7.20 -2.91
CA ASP A 7 22.65 -6.44 -2.48
C ASP A 7 22.55 -5.97 -1.04
N LEU A 8 21.38 -5.50 -0.60
CA LEU A 8 21.17 -5.13 0.81
C LEU A 8 21.38 -6.33 1.75
N SER A 9 20.98 -7.53 1.36
CA SER A 9 21.22 -8.75 2.16
C SER A 9 22.71 -9.06 2.31
N ARG A 10 23.53 -8.77 1.29
CA ARG A 10 25.00 -8.86 1.34
C ARG A 10 25.55 -7.86 2.35
N LEU A 11 25.05 -6.61 2.36
CA LEU A 11 25.50 -5.57 3.29
C LEU A 11 25.33 -6.00 4.76
N LEU A 12 24.17 -6.57 5.10
CA LEU A 12 23.85 -7.04 6.45
C LEU A 12 24.67 -8.26 6.90
N ARG A 13 25.25 -9.03 5.97
CA ARG A 13 26.03 -10.25 6.25
C ARG A 13 27.54 -10.04 6.31
N THR A 14 28.03 -8.82 6.06
CA THR A 14 29.47 -8.55 6.10
C THR A 14 30.02 -8.77 7.52
N LYS A 15 31.02 -9.64 7.69
CA LYS A 15 31.71 -9.91 8.98
C LYS A 15 32.80 -8.88 9.35
N LYS A 16 33.11 -7.92 8.47
CA LYS A 16 34.20 -6.96 8.71
C LYS A 16 33.96 -6.12 9.98
N SER A 17 35.01 -5.91 10.77
CA SER A 17 34.99 -5.15 12.04
C SER A 17 34.78 -3.64 11.87
N ASP A 18 34.90 -3.12 10.64
CA ASP A 18 35.10 -1.70 10.44
C ASP A 18 33.78 -0.96 10.20
N ASP A 19 33.73 0.27 10.71
CA ASP A 19 32.65 1.20 10.44
C ASP A 19 32.51 1.46 8.94
N LYS A 20 31.29 1.41 8.42
CA LYS A 20 31.02 1.69 7.01
C LYS A 20 29.66 2.32 6.78
N LEU A 21 29.62 3.32 5.92
CA LEU A 21 28.41 3.98 5.47
C LEU A 21 28.11 3.55 4.02
N PHE A 22 26.91 3.05 3.77
CA PHE A 22 26.47 2.66 2.45
C PHE A 22 25.59 3.78 1.87
N LEU A 23 25.96 4.24 0.68
CA LEU A 23 25.30 5.34 -0.02
C LEU A 23 24.71 4.84 -1.34
N SER A 24 23.50 5.30 -1.67
CA SER A 24 22.93 5.19 -3.02
C SER A 24 22.82 6.61 -3.57
N GLY A 25 23.77 7.00 -4.42
CA GLY A 25 23.98 8.39 -4.81
C GLY A 25 24.35 9.26 -3.59
N SER A 26 23.52 10.25 -3.29
CA SER A 26 23.68 11.13 -2.12
C SER A 26 22.97 10.62 -0.85
N ASN A 27 22.13 9.59 -0.97
CA ASN A 27 21.29 9.10 0.12
C ASN A 27 22.02 8.05 0.95
N VAL A 28 21.90 8.16 2.28
CA VAL A 28 22.37 7.11 3.20
C VAL A 28 21.35 5.98 3.21
N VAL A 29 21.78 4.77 2.85
CA VAL A 29 20.91 3.58 2.80
C VAL A 29 21.18 2.61 3.95
N ALA A 30 22.43 2.50 4.40
CA ALA A 30 22.73 1.73 5.60
C ALA A 30 23.99 2.30 6.28
N ALA A 31 24.08 2.11 7.59
CA ALA A 31 25.28 2.42 8.36
C ALA A 31 25.62 1.22 9.23
N LYS A 32 26.85 0.73 9.11
CA LYS A 32 27.44 -0.26 10.01
C LYS A 32 28.40 0.47 10.92
N LEU A 33 28.15 0.41 12.22
CA LEU A 33 28.90 1.14 13.24
C LEU A 33 29.37 0.19 14.34
N SER A 34 30.58 0.41 14.83
CA SER A 34 31.19 -0.13 16.02
C SER A 34 30.36 0.23 17.24
N GLY A 35 30.41 -0.59 18.29
CA GLY A 35 29.56 -0.45 19.47
C GLY A 35 29.54 0.97 20.05
N ASN A 36 30.72 1.58 20.22
CA ASN A 36 30.86 2.93 20.77
C ASN A 36 30.22 3.99 19.86
N LYS A 37 30.45 3.95 18.54
CA LYS A 37 29.85 4.90 17.59
C LYS A 37 28.35 4.69 17.48
N LEU A 38 27.88 3.44 17.49
CA LEU A 38 26.45 3.12 17.48
C LEU A 38 25.75 3.66 18.72
N LEU A 39 26.33 3.47 19.91
CA LEU A 39 25.77 3.99 21.17
C LEU A 39 25.70 5.52 21.17
N SER A 40 26.76 6.19 20.70
CA SER A 40 26.79 7.65 20.57
C SER A 40 25.75 8.16 19.57
N PHE A 41 25.64 7.50 18.42
CA PHE A 41 24.65 7.85 17.39
C PHE A 41 23.22 7.59 17.85
N LYS A 42 22.95 6.47 18.53
CA LYS A 42 21.62 6.14 19.08
C LYS A 42 21.13 7.17 20.09
N LYS A 43 22.02 7.67 20.96
CA LYS A 43 21.68 8.72 21.93
C LYS A 43 21.22 10.02 21.26
N ASN A 44 21.73 10.30 20.06
CA ASN A 44 21.49 11.53 19.31
C ASN A 44 20.79 11.27 17.97
N LEU A 45 19.99 10.21 17.86
CA LEU A 45 19.39 9.81 16.60
C LEU A 45 18.40 10.89 16.13
N PRO A 46 18.69 11.65 15.06
CA PRO A 46 17.78 12.67 14.58
C PRO A 46 16.58 12.01 13.88
N GLU A 47 15.45 12.72 13.79
CA GLU A 47 14.29 12.25 13.03
C GLU A 47 14.62 12.00 11.55
N LYS A 48 15.55 12.79 11.01
CA LYS A 48 16.12 12.62 9.67
C LYS A 48 17.64 12.69 9.76
N PHE A 49 18.31 11.68 9.23
CA PHE A 49 19.77 11.68 9.10
C PHE A 49 20.19 11.75 7.64
N ASN A 50 21.43 12.19 7.43
CA ASN A 50 22.10 12.27 6.14
C ASN A 50 23.59 11.97 6.35
N LYS A 51 24.38 11.98 5.28
CA LYS A 51 25.82 11.69 5.32
C LYS A 51 26.58 12.54 6.35
N ASN A 52 26.18 13.78 6.58
CA ASN A 52 26.88 14.70 7.49
C ASN A 52 26.80 14.29 8.96
N HIS A 53 25.84 13.42 9.32
CA HIS A 53 25.73 12.86 10.67
C HIS A 53 26.73 11.71 10.91
N PHE A 54 27.39 11.21 9.86
CA PHE A 54 28.34 10.10 9.89
C PHE A 54 29.75 10.58 9.53
N ARG A 55 30.29 11.53 10.32
CA ARG A 55 31.64 12.07 10.10
C ARG A 55 32.69 10.96 10.30
N ASN A 56 33.73 10.98 9.47
CA ASN A 56 34.88 10.08 9.57
C ASN A 56 34.52 8.57 9.52
N ILE A 57 33.49 8.23 8.74
CA ILE A 57 33.12 6.84 8.46
C ILE A 57 33.35 6.58 6.96
N PRO A 58 34.15 5.56 6.60
CA PRO A 58 34.35 5.17 5.20
C PRO A 58 33.04 4.88 4.48
N THR A 59 32.93 5.33 3.23
CA THR A 59 31.72 5.20 2.42
C THR A 59 31.87 4.13 1.33
N GLU A 60 30.81 3.36 1.06
CA GLU A 60 30.68 2.48 -0.13
C GLU A 60 29.43 2.90 -0.92
N GLN A 61 29.57 3.07 -2.23
CA GLN A 61 28.43 3.23 -3.13
C GLN A 61 27.79 1.88 -3.40
N VAL A 62 26.47 1.84 -3.34
CA VAL A 62 25.66 0.65 -3.57
C VAL A 62 24.50 0.99 -4.49
N ASP A 63 24.16 0.06 -5.38
CA ASP A 63 23.00 0.19 -6.25
C ASP A 63 21.76 -0.33 -5.51
N ILE A 64 21.19 0.54 -4.69
CA ILE A 64 19.96 0.26 -3.94
C ILE A 64 18.90 1.26 -4.36
N LYS A 65 17.82 0.74 -4.93
CA LYS A 65 16.65 1.52 -5.33
C LYS A 65 15.95 2.10 -4.09
N LEU A 66 15.57 3.36 -4.18
CA LEU A 66 14.83 4.07 -3.15
C LEU A 66 13.43 4.40 -3.63
N ALA A 67 12.46 4.28 -2.73
CA ALA A 67 11.15 4.90 -2.88
C ALA A 67 11.17 6.23 -2.13
N GLU A 68 11.00 7.33 -2.87
CA GLU A 68 10.91 8.67 -2.32
C GLU A 68 9.45 8.98 -1.96
N TYR A 69 8.54 8.64 -2.86
CA TYR A 69 7.10 8.81 -2.71
C TYR A 69 6.33 7.50 -2.78
N ILE A 70 5.06 7.52 -2.35
CA ILE A 70 4.20 6.33 -2.34
C ILE A 70 3.97 5.80 -3.77
N TRP A 71 3.82 6.68 -4.76
CA TRP A 71 3.63 6.25 -6.15
C TRP A 71 4.87 5.57 -6.76
N ASP A 72 6.05 5.71 -6.15
CA ASP A 72 7.22 4.93 -6.57
C ASP A 72 7.05 3.44 -6.21
N LEU A 73 6.31 3.14 -5.13
CA LEU A 73 5.97 1.77 -4.77
C LEU A 73 5.00 1.17 -5.79
N ILE A 74 4.00 1.95 -6.24
CA ILE A 74 3.03 1.54 -7.26
C ILE A 74 3.78 1.18 -8.55
N LYS A 75 4.65 2.08 -9.05
CA LYS A 75 5.48 1.87 -10.24
C LYS A 75 6.41 0.65 -10.14
N LYS A 76 6.73 0.21 -8.93
CA LYS A 76 7.62 -0.93 -8.68
C LYS A 76 6.87 -2.21 -8.31
N ASN A 77 5.55 -2.15 -8.21
CA ASN A 77 4.76 -3.27 -7.71
C ASN A 77 4.87 -4.50 -8.62
N GLU A 78 4.83 -4.32 -9.94
CA GLU A 78 5.03 -5.43 -10.90
C GLU A 78 6.35 -6.17 -10.67
N GLU A 79 7.46 -5.42 -10.65
CA GLU A 79 8.82 -5.94 -10.46
C GLU A 79 8.91 -6.74 -9.14
N GLU A 80 8.34 -6.18 -8.07
CA GLU A 80 8.37 -6.81 -6.74
C GLU A 80 7.42 -8.01 -6.63
N LEU A 81 6.23 -7.99 -7.23
CA LEU A 81 5.32 -9.15 -7.28
C LEU A 81 5.99 -10.35 -7.96
N VAL A 82 6.69 -10.11 -9.07
CA VAL A 82 7.45 -11.14 -9.77
C VAL A 82 8.61 -11.64 -8.91
N ASN A 83 9.35 -10.75 -8.23
CA ASN A 83 10.45 -11.15 -7.35
C ASN A 83 9.98 -11.96 -6.14
N ASP A 84 8.92 -11.51 -5.49
CA ASP A 84 8.30 -12.16 -4.34
C ASP A 84 7.75 -13.54 -4.71
N SER A 85 7.11 -13.67 -5.88
CA SER A 85 6.63 -14.97 -6.36
C SER A 85 7.76 -16.00 -6.45
N LYS A 86 8.95 -15.61 -6.94
CA LYS A 86 10.12 -16.50 -7.04
C LYS A 86 10.60 -16.97 -5.66
N TYR A 87 10.48 -16.12 -4.65
CA TYR A 87 10.82 -16.48 -3.27
C TYR A 87 9.76 -17.39 -2.63
N PHE A 88 8.48 -17.01 -2.74
CA PHE A 88 7.37 -17.78 -2.16
C PHE A 88 7.27 -19.17 -2.76
N THR A 89 7.43 -19.30 -4.07
CA THR A 89 7.31 -20.58 -4.78
C THR A 89 8.43 -21.55 -4.42
N LYS A 90 9.63 -21.04 -4.17
CA LYS A 90 10.76 -21.86 -3.69
C LYS A 90 10.56 -22.30 -2.24
N LYS A 91 10.16 -21.38 -1.36
CA LYS A 91 10.09 -21.64 0.08
C LYS A 91 8.86 -22.44 0.51
N PHE A 92 7.73 -22.25 -0.17
CA PHE A 92 6.43 -22.81 0.22
C PHE A 92 5.85 -23.75 -0.84
N LYS A 93 6.70 -24.35 -1.68
CA LYS A 93 6.28 -25.24 -2.78
C LYS A 93 5.26 -26.32 -2.34
N SER A 94 5.45 -26.89 -1.15
CA SER A 94 4.60 -27.96 -0.61
C SER A 94 3.24 -27.48 -0.07
N SER A 95 3.03 -26.17 0.08
CA SER A 95 1.75 -25.64 0.57
C SER A 95 0.73 -25.36 -0.53
N PHE A 96 1.14 -25.33 -1.81
CA PHE A 96 0.23 -25.04 -2.90
C PHE A 96 -0.64 -26.23 -3.29
N LEU A 97 -1.88 -25.94 -3.68
CA LEU A 97 -2.83 -26.91 -4.17
C LEU A 97 -2.38 -27.47 -5.53
N LYS A 98 -2.33 -28.80 -5.63
CA LYS A 98 -1.99 -29.52 -6.87
C LYS A 98 -3.11 -29.42 -7.91
N LYS A 99 -4.37 -29.41 -7.46
CA LYS A 99 -5.58 -29.29 -8.29
C LYS A 99 -6.43 -28.15 -7.76
N LEU A 100 -7.08 -27.43 -8.67
CA LEU A 100 -8.05 -26.39 -8.34
C LEU A 100 -9.48 -26.95 -8.40
N PRO A 101 -10.46 -26.30 -7.74
CA PRO A 101 -11.86 -26.69 -7.81
C PRO A 101 -12.37 -26.75 -9.26
N ALA A 102 -13.36 -27.62 -9.51
CA ALA A 102 -14.03 -27.69 -10.81
C ALA A 102 -14.70 -26.36 -11.18
N GLY A 103 -14.70 -26.02 -12.47
CA GLY A 103 -15.28 -24.78 -12.99
C GLY A 103 -14.40 -23.53 -12.85
N VAL A 104 -13.15 -23.69 -12.40
CA VAL A 104 -12.13 -22.62 -12.48
C VAL A 104 -11.36 -22.77 -13.78
N HIS A 105 -11.32 -21.72 -14.59
CA HIS A 105 -10.50 -21.67 -15.81
C HIS A 105 -9.13 -21.09 -15.49
N CYS A 106 -8.08 -21.65 -16.09
CA CYS A 106 -6.71 -21.21 -15.85
C CYS A 106 -5.96 -21.04 -17.16
N VAL A 107 -5.41 -19.86 -17.38
CA VAL A 107 -4.44 -19.58 -18.44
C VAL A 107 -3.05 -19.53 -17.80
N ASN A 108 -2.08 -20.23 -18.41
CA ASN A 108 -0.72 -20.39 -17.87
C ASN A 108 -0.65 -20.95 -16.43
N ARG A 109 -1.28 -22.12 -16.20
CA ARG A 109 -1.42 -22.75 -14.86
C ARG A 109 -0.13 -22.90 -14.06
N LYS A 110 1.04 -23.03 -14.69
CA LYS A 110 2.34 -23.18 -14.01
C LYS A 110 2.72 -21.99 -13.13
N ASP A 111 2.18 -20.81 -13.43
CA ASP A 111 2.45 -19.56 -12.70
C ASP A 111 1.29 -19.15 -11.78
N ILE A 112 0.38 -20.09 -11.49
CA ILE A 112 -0.73 -19.90 -10.55
C ILE A 112 -0.46 -20.69 -9.26
N PHE A 113 -0.29 -19.99 -8.15
CA PHE A 113 0.08 -20.55 -6.86
C PHE A 113 -1.02 -20.30 -5.83
N VAL A 114 -1.78 -21.35 -5.49
CA VAL A 114 -2.92 -21.25 -4.58
C VAL A 114 -2.64 -22.02 -3.30
N ASN A 115 -2.67 -21.35 -2.14
CA ASN A 115 -2.32 -21.94 -0.86
C ASN A 115 -3.49 -22.76 -0.24
N LYS A 116 -3.22 -23.43 0.88
CA LYS A 116 -4.23 -24.25 1.60
C LYS A 116 -5.40 -23.39 2.13
N GLY A 117 -6.58 -24.00 2.20
CA GLY A 117 -7.78 -23.37 2.74
C GLY A 117 -8.46 -22.35 1.81
N VAL A 118 -7.86 -22.05 0.65
CA VAL A 118 -8.47 -21.19 -0.37
C VAL A 118 -9.73 -21.85 -0.92
N LYS A 119 -10.79 -21.07 -1.04
CA LYS A 119 -12.07 -21.48 -1.64
C LYS A 119 -12.29 -20.62 -2.88
N ILE A 120 -12.34 -21.24 -4.06
CA ILE A 120 -12.64 -20.58 -5.33
C ILE A 120 -13.96 -21.14 -5.84
N LYS A 121 -14.92 -20.25 -6.11
CA LYS A 121 -16.23 -20.62 -6.65
C LYS A 121 -16.19 -20.73 -8.19
N PRO A 122 -17.14 -21.46 -8.81
CA PRO A 122 -17.16 -21.67 -10.26
C PRO A 122 -17.23 -20.39 -11.08
N GLY A 123 -16.78 -20.47 -12.33
CA GLY A 123 -16.74 -19.36 -13.29
C GLY A 123 -15.56 -18.41 -13.10
N ALA A 124 -14.70 -18.64 -12.11
CA ALA A 124 -13.50 -17.84 -11.93
C ALA A 124 -12.49 -18.11 -13.05
N VAL A 125 -11.91 -17.05 -13.60
CA VAL A 125 -10.82 -17.09 -14.59
C VAL A 125 -9.56 -16.57 -13.93
N LEU A 126 -8.51 -17.38 -13.95
CA LEU A 126 -7.19 -17.02 -13.46
C LEU A 126 -6.22 -17.01 -14.65
N ASP A 127 -5.82 -15.83 -15.10
CA ASP A 127 -4.94 -15.66 -16.24
C ASP A 127 -3.55 -15.20 -15.81
N ALA A 128 -2.58 -16.13 -15.80
CA ALA A 128 -1.20 -15.83 -15.46
C ALA A 128 -0.30 -15.62 -16.71
N SER A 129 -0.87 -15.24 -17.85
CA SER A 129 -0.12 -15.03 -19.11
C SER A 129 0.89 -13.87 -19.01
N ARG A 130 0.54 -12.81 -18.28
CA ARG A 130 1.39 -11.62 -18.09
C ARG A 130 2.18 -11.62 -16.78
N GLY A 131 1.91 -12.54 -15.87
CA GLY A 131 2.69 -12.70 -14.64
C GLY A 131 2.07 -13.66 -13.63
N PRO A 132 2.80 -13.97 -12.55
CA PRO A 132 2.38 -14.94 -11.55
C PRO A 132 1.16 -14.48 -10.74
N ILE A 133 0.24 -15.42 -10.47
CA ILE A 133 -0.87 -15.22 -9.53
C ILE A 133 -0.59 -15.98 -8.25
N CYS A 134 -0.44 -15.26 -7.14
CA CYS A 134 -0.19 -15.82 -5.81
C CYS A 134 -1.39 -15.59 -4.88
N ILE A 135 -2.05 -16.65 -4.45
CA ILE A 135 -3.22 -16.61 -3.57
C ILE A 135 -2.88 -17.29 -2.24
N ASP A 136 -2.83 -16.51 -1.17
CA ASP A 136 -2.44 -16.98 0.16
C ASP A 136 -3.60 -17.69 0.89
N LYS A 137 -3.34 -18.20 2.09
CA LYS A 137 -4.24 -19.11 2.81
C LYS A 137 -5.61 -18.51 3.07
N ASN A 138 -6.62 -19.37 3.08
CA ASN A 138 -7.99 -19.02 3.51
C ASN A 138 -8.65 -17.88 2.71
N VAL A 139 -8.11 -17.52 1.54
CA VAL A 139 -8.75 -16.57 0.63
C VAL A 139 -10.07 -17.14 0.11
N PHE A 140 -11.09 -16.30 0.00
CA PHE A 140 -12.37 -16.67 -0.59
C PHE A 140 -12.63 -15.89 -1.88
N ILE A 141 -12.69 -16.59 -3.01
CA ILE A 141 -12.99 -16.04 -4.33
C ILE A 141 -14.42 -16.43 -4.69
N HIS A 142 -15.29 -15.43 -4.80
CA HIS A 142 -16.67 -15.59 -5.23
C HIS A 142 -16.79 -15.95 -6.73
N PRO A 143 -17.99 -16.34 -7.21
CA PRO A 143 -18.17 -16.74 -8.60
C PRO A 143 -17.83 -15.65 -9.62
N ASN A 144 -17.48 -16.08 -10.84
CA ASN A 144 -17.29 -15.22 -12.02
C ASN A 144 -16.25 -14.09 -11.83
N VAL A 145 -15.25 -14.31 -10.97
CA VAL A 145 -14.13 -13.38 -10.79
C VAL A 145 -13.09 -13.57 -11.89
N VAL A 146 -12.55 -12.48 -12.41
CA VAL A 146 -11.41 -12.49 -13.34
C VAL A 146 -10.18 -11.93 -12.63
N ILE A 147 -9.05 -12.65 -12.72
CA ILE A 147 -7.76 -12.23 -12.16
C ILE A 147 -6.69 -12.39 -13.23
N GLU A 148 -6.07 -11.29 -13.62
CA GLU A 148 -4.99 -11.22 -14.60
C GLU A 148 -3.68 -10.88 -13.88
N GLY A 149 -2.68 -11.76 -13.99
CA GLY A 149 -1.42 -11.62 -13.28
C GLY A 149 -0.48 -10.54 -13.87
N PRO A 150 0.49 -10.03 -13.09
CA PRO A 150 0.86 -10.48 -11.76
C PRO A 150 -0.06 -9.95 -10.64
N VAL A 151 -0.48 -10.84 -9.74
CA VAL A 151 -1.35 -10.49 -8.60
C VAL A 151 -0.95 -11.25 -7.34
N TYR A 152 -1.00 -10.57 -6.20
CA TYR A 152 -0.93 -11.20 -4.88
C TYR A 152 -2.22 -10.95 -4.09
N ILE A 153 -2.79 -12.02 -3.49
CA ILE A 153 -3.96 -11.95 -2.63
C ILE A 153 -3.62 -12.52 -1.26
N GLY A 154 -3.53 -11.65 -0.26
CA GLY A 154 -3.13 -11.99 1.09
C GLY A 154 -4.16 -12.80 1.87
N GLU A 155 -3.67 -13.47 2.91
CA GLU A 155 -4.43 -14.41 3.74
C GLU A 155 -5.79 -13.87 4.20
N SER A 156 -6.81 -14.73 4.16
CA SER A 156 -8.17 -14.46 4.62
C SER A 156 -8.88 -13.28 3.93
N SER A 157 -8.36 -12.83 2.78
CA SER A 157 -9.03 -11.82 1.95
C SER A 157 -10.18 -12.43 1.15
N THR A 158 -11.14 -11.60 0.76
CA THR A 158 -12.30 -12.01 -0.05
C THR A 158 -12.36 -11.22 -1.35
N ILE A 159 -12.44 -11.90 -2.49
CA ILE A 159 -12.71 -11.28 -3.78
C ILE A 159 -14.18 -11.52 -4.12
N LYS A 160 -14.93 -10.44 -4.33
CA LYS A 160 -16.39 -10.41 -4.49
C LYS A 160 -16.79 -10.84 -5.90
N SER A 161 -18.02 -11.31 -6.06
CA SER A 161 -18.52 -11.85 -7.33
C SER A 161 -18.34 -10.83 -8.45
N ALA A 162 -17.98 -11.29 -9.65
CA ALA A 162 -17.77 -10.45 -10.84
C ALA A 162 -16.72 -9.33 -10.67
N ALA A 163 -15.83 -9.44 -9.68
CA ALA A 163 -14.68 -8.55 -9.60
C ALA A 163 -13.70 -8.86 -10.73
N ILE A 164 -13.04 -7.80 -11.23
CA ILE A 164 -11.98 -7.89 -12.21
C ILE A 164 -10.73 -7.30 -11.57
N LEU A 165 -9.71 -8.13 -11.39
CA LEU A 165 -8.38 -7.69 -10.99
C LEU A 165 -7.49 -7.76 -12.22
N TYR A 166 -7.04 -6.62 -12.70
CA TYR A 166 -6.00 -6.54 -13.74
C TYR A 166 -4.61 -6.74 -13.14
N ASP A 167 -3.59 -6.58 -13.98
CA ASP A 167 -2.21 -6.74 -13.59
C ASP A 167 -1.77 -5.77 -12.48
N ASN A 168 -0.69 -6.16 -11.81
CA ASN A 168 0.04 -5.34 -10.84
C ASN A 168 -0.77 -5.01 -9.58
N VAL A 169 -1.61 -5.94 -9.13
CA VAL A 169 -2.43 -5.78 -7.92
C VAL A 169 -1.86 -6.56 -6.73
N SER A 170 -1.59 -5.83 -5.63
CA SER A 170 -1.11 -6.37 -4.36
C SER A 170 -2.16 -6.18 -3.27
N ILE A 171 -2.80 -7.25 -2.81
CA ILE A 171 -3.84 -7.21 -1.77
C ILE A 171 -3.30 -7.81 -0.46
N GLY A 172 -3.36 -7.03 0.61
CA GLY A 172 -2.99 -7.45 1.97
C GLY A 172 -3.93 -8.50 2.56
N ARG A 173 -3.76 -8.78 3.86
CA ARG A 173 -4.57 -9.78 4.58
C ARG A 173 -5.92 -9.20 5.00
N TYR A 174 -6.93 -10.06 5.10
CA TYR A 174 -8.28 -9.70 5.58
C TYR A 174 -8.94 -8.53 4.83
N CYS A 175 -8.55 -8.32 3.58
CA CYS A 175 -9.14 -7.32 2.70
C CYS A 175 -10.41 -7.87 2.05
N LYS A 176 -11.25 -6.97 1.55
CA LYS A 176 -12.38 -7.34 0.70
C LYS A 176 -12.40 -6.48 -0.55
N VAL A 177 -12.39 -7.12 -1.72
CA VAL A 177 -12.20 -6.45 -3.01
C VAL A 177 -13.29 -6.85 -4.00
N GLY A 178 -13.85 -5.88 -4.70
CA GLY A 178 -14.92 -6.00 -5.69
C GLY A 178 -14.87 -4.83 -6.67
N GLY A 179 -15.65 -4.93 -7.75
CA GLY A 179 -15.53 -4.02 -8.88
C GLY A 179 -14.23 -4.24 -9.65
N GLU A 180 -13.65 -3.17 -10.14
CA GLU A 180 -12.48 -3.19 -11.02
C GLU A 180 -11.26 -2.59 -10.30
N VAL A 181 -10.13 -3.31 -10.32
CA VAL A 181 -8.88 -2.90 -9.67
C VAL A 181 -7.67 -3.19 -10.57
N GLU A 182 -6.81 -2.20 -10.77
CA GLU A 182 -5.59 -2.27 -11.61
C GLU A 182 -4.44 -1.54 -10.91
N ASP A 183 -3.20 -2.00 -11.07
CA ASP A 183 -1.99 -1.28 -10.63
C ASP A 183 -2.08 -0.71 -9.20
N THR A 184 -2.58 -1.53 -8.27
CA THR A 184 -2.98 -1.05 -6.95
C THR A 184 -2.36 -1.87 -5.82
N ILE A 185 -1.80 -1.17 -4.83
CA ILE A 185 -1.32 -1.76 -3.58
C ILE A 185 -2.35 -1.47 -2.48
N MET A 186 -2.95 -2.52 -1.93
CA MET A 186 -3.85 -2.45 -0.79
C MET A 186 -3.24 -3.08 0.45
N LEU A 187 -2.96 -2.29 1.49
CA LEU A 187 -2.54 -2.86 2.78
C LEU A 187 -3.70 -3.59 3.49
N SER A 188 -3.34 -4.31 4.56
CA SER A 188 -4.23 -5.26 5.24
C SER A 188 -5.46 -4.57 5.87
N TYR A 189 -6.54 -5.33 6.00
CA TYR A 189 -7.82 -4.91 6.60
C TYR A 189 -8.56 -3.80 5.83
N SER A 190 -8.18 -3.56 4.58
CA SER A 190 -8.79 -2.53 3.73
C SER A 190 -9.86 -3.11 2.79
N ASN A 191 -10.89 -2.32 2.49
CA ASN A 191 -12.08 -2.79 1.81
C ASN A 191 -12.50 -1.86 0.66
N LYS A 192 -12.68 -2.43 -0.53
CA LYS A 192 -13.35 -1.86 -1.70
C LYS A 192 -14.30 -2.94 -2.23
N GLN A 193 -15.46 -3.10 -1.61
CA GLN A 193 -16.29 -4.32 -1.76
C GLN A 193 -17.27 -4.31 -2.93
N HIS A 194 -17.58 -3.14 -3.45
CA HIS A 194 -18.67 -2.94 -4.39
C HIS A 194 -18.11 -2.50 -5.75
N ALA A 195 -18.99 -2.26 -6.72
CA ALA A 195 -18.61 -1.77 -8.04
C ALA A 195 -17.90 -0.41 -7.98
N GLY A 196 -17.35 0.00 -9.13
CA GLY A 196 -16.46 1.15 -9.32
C GLY A 196 -15.02 0.73 -9.61
N PHE A 197 -14.23 1.65 -10.15
CA PHE A 197 -12.86 1.49 -10.63
C PHE A 197 -11.82 2.10 -9.69
N ILE A 198 -10.76 1.36 -9.41
CA ILE A 198 -9.58 1.84 -8.68
C ILE A 198 -8.31 1.41 -9.45
N GLY A 199 -7.65 2.37 -10.08
CA GLY A 199 -6.41 2.18 -10.84
C GLY A 199 -5.24 2.96 -10.25
N HIS A 200 -4.01 2.43 -10.38
CA HIS A 200 -2.77 3.15 -10.04
C HIS A 200 -2.80 3.77 -8.63
N ALA A 201 -3.24 2.99 -7.64
CA ALA A 201 -3.57 3.50 -6.31
C ALA A 201 -2.80 2.82 -5.17
N TYR A 202 -2.79 3.48 -4.01
CA TYR A 202 -2.22 2.95 -2.78
C TYR A 202 -3.19 3.12 -1.62
N PHE A 203 -3.47 2.04 -0.90
CA PHE A 203 -4.33 2.06 0.27
C PHE A 203 -3.50 1.70 1.50
N GLY A 204 -3.61 2.55 2.51
CA GLY A 204 -3.26 2.24 3.88
C GLY A 204 -4.09 1.08 4.44
N SER A 205 -3.87 0.76 5.72
CA SER A 205 -4.64 -0.25 6.45
C SER A 205 -5.96 0.33 6.95
N TRP A 206 -6.96 -0.53 7.14
CA TRP A 206 -8.28 -0.15 7.70
C TRP A 206 -9.06 0.88 6.86
N VAL A 207 -8.73 0.99 5.57
CA VAL A 207 -9.45 1.81 4.60
C VAL A 207 -10.80 1.16 4.26
N ASN A 208 -11.84 1.96 4.07
CA ASN A 208 -13.13 1.43 3.60
C ASN A 208 -13.78 2.36 2.58
N LEU A 209 -13.83 1.92 1.33
CA LEU A 209 -14.47 2.66 0.26
C LEU A 209 -15.95 2.30 0.14
N GLY A 210 -16.79 3.34 0.10
CA GLY A 210 -18.22 3.21 -0.16
C GLY A 210 -18.50 2.66 -1.57
N ALA A 211 -19.72 2.15 -1.76
CA ALA A 211 -20.12 1.59 -3.05
C ALA A 211 -19.97 2.59 -4.18
N ASN A 212 -19.50 2.15 -5.36
CA ASN A 212 -19.24 3.03 -6.51
C ASN A 212 -18.28 4.19 -6.20
N THR A 213 -17.35 4.01 -5.27
CA THR A 213 -16.18 4.89 -5.21
C THR A 213 -15.29 4.59 -6.42
N ASN A 214 -14.93 5.63 -7.14
CA ASN A 214 -14.09 5.56 -8.34
C ASN A 214 -12.88 6.49 -8.21
N CYS A 215 -11.76 6.18 -8.85
CA CYS A 215 -10.69 7.16 -9.07
C CYS A 215 -10.34 7.28 -10.56
N SER A 216 -10.21 8.52 -11.04
CA SER A 216 -9.52 8.80 -12.30
C SER A 216 -8.01 8.67 -12.06
N ASP A 217 -7.32 7.92 -12.91
CA ASP A 217 -5.87 7.69 -12.84
C ASP A 217 -5.09 8.29 -14.02
N LEU A 218 -5.77 8.58 -15.12
CA LEU A 218 -5.25 9.28 -16.30
C LEU A 218 -5.96 10.63 -16.48
N LYS A 219 -5.20 11.66 -16.87
CA LYS A 219 -5.78 12.97 -17.25
C LYS A 219 -6.37 12.91 -18.65
N ASN A 220 -7.49 13.60 -18.87
CA ASN A 220 -8.13 13.72 -20.19
C ASN A 220 -7.20 14.29 -21.28
N ASN A 221 -6.21 15.09 -20.90
CA ASN A 221 -5.22 15.65 -21.83
C ASN A 221 -3.93 14.81 -21.96
N TYR A 222 -3.89 13.61 -21.36
CA TYR A 222 -2.75 12.69 -21.38
C TYR A 222 -1.42 13.27 -20.85
N GLY A 223 -1.48 14.42 -20.15
CA GLY A 223 -0.32 15.10 -19.59
C GLY A 223 0.19 14.45 -18.31
N TYR A 224 1.44 14.75 -17.95
CA TYR A 224 2.04 14.25 -16.71
C TYR A 224 1.27 14.74 -15.47
N ILE A 225 1.15 13.85 -14.48
CA ILE A 225 0.43 14.09 -13.24
C ILE A 225 1.32 14.83 -12.24
N LYS A 226 0.68 15.67 -11.43
CA LYS A 226 1.29 16.32 -10.27
C LYS A 226 0.47 15.96 -9.05
N ALA A 227 1.11 15.63 -7.94
CA ALA A 227 0.48 15.30 -6.68
C ALA A 227 0.79 16.38 -5.65
N ARG A 228 -0.16 16.73 -4.78
CA ARG A 228 0.08 17.68 -3.69
C ARG A 228 0.40 16.89 -2.42
N ILE A 229 1.51 17.21 -1.77
CA ILE A 229 1.98 16.58 -0.53
C ILE A 229 2.43 17.69 0.42
N ASN A 230 1.87 17.75 1.63
CA ASN A 230 2.24 18.72 2.67
C ASN A 230 2.25 20.17 2.14
N GLY A 231 1.23 20.55 1.37
CA GLY A 231 1.09 21.88 0.76
C GLY A 231 1.97 22.15 -0.48
N LYS A 232 2.84 21.21 -0.89
CA LYS A 232 3.70 21.36 -2.07
C LYS A 232 3.20 20.55 -3.25
N LEU A 233 3.25 21.13 -4.44
CA LEU A 233 2.94 20.42 -5.68
C LEU A 233 4.20 19.73 -6.20
N ILE A 234 4.14 18.41 -6.34
CA ILE A 234 5.26 17.55 -6.73
C ILE A 234 4.98 16.98 -8.13
N ASN A 235 5.97 17.07 -9.02
CA ASN A 235 5.92 16.40 -10.31
C ASN A 235 6.14 14.89 -10.09
N THR A 236 5.17 14.06 -10.46
CA THR A 236 5.26 12.61 -10.20
C THR A 236 6.05 11.87 -11.28
N GLY A 237 6.29 12.52 -12.43
CA GLY A 237 6.97 11.94 -13.58
C GLY A 237 6.19 10.80 -14.27
N THR A 238 4.89 10.64 -13.96
CA THR A 238 4.03 9.60 -14.54
C THR A 238 2.78 10.19 -15.18
N LYS A 239 2.24 9.51 -16.20
CA LYS A 239 0.94 9.80 -16.80
C LYS A 239 -0.22 9.14 -16.07
N PHE A 240 0.05 8.12 -15.26
CA PHE A 240 -0.93 7.38 -14.48
C PHE A 240 -0.66 7.47 -12.98
N LEU A 241 -1.68 7.90 -12.22
CA LEU A 241 -1.72 7.92 -10.76
C LEU A 241 -3.15 8.24 -10.30
N GLY A 242 -3.82 7.26 -9.70
CA GLY A 242 -5.17 7.39 -9.16
C GLY A 242 -5.16 8.04 -7.78
N ALA A 243 -5.35 7.24 -6.73
CA ALA A 243 -5.49 7.73 -5.36
C ALA A 243 -4.42 7.19 -4.40
N VAL A 244 -4.00 8.02 -3.45
CA VAL A 244 -3.21 7.62 -2.28
C VAL A 244 -4.06 7.82 -1.04
N ILE A 245 -4.41 6.74 -0.36
CA ILE A 245 -5.41 6.74 0.71
C ILE A 245 -4.74 6.32 2.01
N GLY A 246 -4.66 7.24 2.97
CA GLY A 246 -4.06 6.98 4.29
C GLY A 246 -4.85 5.99 5.13
N ASP A 247 -4.20 5.45 6.16
CA ASP A 247 -4.81 4.47 7.05
C ASP A 247 -6.11 4.99 7.68
N HIS A 248 -7.05 4.09 7.96
CA HIS A 248 -8.36 4.36 8.56
C HIS A 248 -9.33 5.23 7.76
N THR A 249 -8.94 5.75 6.60
CA THR A 249 -9.78 6.62 5.76
C THR A 249 -10.97 5.89 5.15
N LYS A 250 -12.08 6.62 5.01
CA LYS A 250 -13.35 6.12 4.48
C LYS A 250 -13.92 7.07 3.45
N THR A 251 -14.63 6.51 2.48
CA THR A 251 -15.43 7.28 1.52
C THR A 251 -16.89 6.84 1.62
N ALA A 252 -17.81 7.78 1.35
CA ALA A 252 -19.20 7.49 1.13
C ALA A 252 -19.42 6.81 -0.22
N ILE A 253 -20.65 6.37 -0.46
CA ILE A 253 -21.06 5.86 -1.77
C ILE A 253 -20.87 6.93 -2.86
N ASN A 254 -20.65 6.51 -4.10
CA ASN A 254 -20.50 7.37 -5.28
C ASN A 254 -19.40 8.44 -5.15
N THR A 255 -18.39 8.23 -4.30
CA THR A 255 -17.28 9.18 -4.17
C THR A 255 -16.40 9.14 -5.42
N MET A 256 -16.17 10.29 -6.05
CA MET A 256 -15.37 10.42 -7.27
C MET A 256 -14.01 11.05 -6.95
N LEU A 257 -12.93 10.27 -6.95
CA LEU A 257 -11.57 10.76 -6.71
C LEU A 257 -10.91 11.15 -8.04
N ASN A 258 -10.20 12.28 -8.07
CA ASN A 258 -9.48 12.73 -9.26
C ASN A 258 -8.07 12.10 -9.31
N THR A 259 -7.36 12.28 -10.42
CA THR A 259 -5.95 11.91 -10.56
C THR A 259 -5.11 12.53 -9.45
N ALA A 260 -4.26 11.70 -8.85
CA ALA A 260 -3.41 12.01 -7.70
C ALA A 260 -4.17 12.60 -6.51
N THR A 261 -5.39 12.17 -6.24
CA THR A 261 -6.06 12.51 -4.98
C THR A 261 -5.35 11.83 -3.80
N VAL A 262 -4.84 12.64 -2.89
CA VAL A 262 -4.16 12.19 -1.66
C VAL A 262 -5.10 12.44 -0.49
N LEU A 263 -5.58 11.36 0.12
CA LEU A 263 -6.37 11.38 1.33
C LEU A 263 -5.46 11.04 2.52
N GLY A 264 -5.45 11.89 3.53
CA GLY A 264 -4.67 11.70 4.75
C GLY A 264 -5.15 10.53 5.61
N PHE A 265 -4.65 10.48 6.84
CA PHE A 265 -5.03 9.50 7.85
C PHE A 265 -6.42 9.79 8.43
N SER A 266 -7.25 8.76 8.58
CA SER A 266 -8.57 8.82 9.22
C SER A 266 -9.51 9.90 8.67
N CYS A 267 -9.51 10.12 7.35
CA CYS A 267 -10.49 11.00 6.71
C CYS A 267 -11.84 10.28 6.52
N ASN A 268 -12.94 11.02 6.51
CA ASN A 268 -14.26 10.53 6.14
C ASN A 268 -14.80 11.43 5.03
N ILE A 269 -14.78 10.92 3.80
CA ILE A 269 -15.08 11.70 2.60
C ILE A 269 -16.51 11.45 2.16
N TYR A 270 -17.30 12.51 2.09
CA TYR A 270 -18.69 12.48 1.63
C TYR A 270 -19.08 13.84 1.03
N GLY A 271 -20.19 13.87 0.32
CA GLY A 271 -20.69 15.08 -0.35
C GLY A 271 -20.78 14.90 -1.86
N THR A 272 -21.07 16.00 -2.55
CA THR A 272 -21.26 16.09 -3.99
C THR A 272 -19.95 16.45 -4.69
N GLY A 273 -19.83 16.05 -5.97
CA GLY A 273 -18.70 16.42 -6.82
C GLY A 273 -17.39 15.67 -6.55
N PHE A 274 -16.30 16.21 -7.09
CA PHE A 274 -14.94 15.72 -6.85
C PHE A 274 -14.40 16.39 -5.59
N PRO A 275 -13.94 15.65 -4.56
CA PRO A 275 -13.24 16.24 -3.44
C PRO A 275 -11.87 16.77 -3.89
N ASP A 276 -11.25 17.60 -3.06
CA ASP A 276 -9.92 18.14 -3.35
C ASP A 276 -8.88 17.05 -3.62
N LYS A 277 -7.89 17.39 -4.45
CA LYS A 277 -6.74 16.50 -4.73
C LYS A 277 -5.84 16.27 -3.52
N TYR A 278 -5.96 17.08 -2.48
CA TYR A 278 -5.27 16.87 -1.21
C TYR A 278 -6.23 17.12 -0.08
N ILE A 279 -6.45 16.09 0.74
CA ILE A 279 -7.31 16.16 1.90
C ILE A 279 -6.47 15.79 3.12
N PRO A 280 -6.25 16.72 4.07
CA PRO A 280 -5.38 16.46 5.20
C PRO A 280 -5.95 15.40 6.13
N SER A 281 -5.07 14.83 6.96
CA SER A 281 -5.45 13.83 7.95
C SER A 281 -6.49 14.39 8.93
N TYR A 282 -7.48 13.57 9.30
CA TYR A 282 -8.62 13.90 10.15
C TYR A 282 -9.56 14.94 9.54
N THR A 283 -9.82 14.87 8.23
CA THR A 283 -10.95 15.59 7.62
C THR A 283 -12.24 14.78 7.74
N TRP A 284 -13.32 15.44 8.09
CA TRP A 284 -14.68 14.92 8.08
C TRP A 284 -15.51 15.80 7.13
N GLY A 285 -15.80 15.30 5.93
CA GLY A 285 -16.46 16.08 4.87
C GLY A 285 -15.89 15.89 3.47
N GLY A 286 -16.23 16.80 2.57
CA GLY A 286 -15.82 16.81 1.16
C GLY A 286 -15.62 18.23 0.66
N CYS A 287 -15.98 18.50 -0.60
CA CYS A 287 -15.71 19.80 -1.23
C CYS A 287 -16.45 20.99 -0.62
N GLU A 288 -17.72 20.82 -0.25
CA GLU A 288 -18.54 21.95 0.21
C GLU A 288 -18.45 22.17 1.72
N ILE A 289 -18.31 21.09 2.49
CA ILE A 289 -18.25 21.12 3.94
C ILE A 289 -17.09 20.23 4.36
N SER A 290 -16.15 20.81 5.11
CA SER A 290 -15.00 20.11 5.65
C SER A 290 -14.71 20.60 7.06
N GLU A 291 -14.72 19.69 8.03
CA GLU A 291 -14.32 19.97 9.40
C GLU A 291 -13.24 19.01 9.89
N THR A 292 -12.63 19.35 11.03
CA THR A 292 -11.68 18.47 11.69
C THR A 292 -12.43 17.33 12.37
N TYR A 293 -12.18 16.11 11.94
CA TYR A 293 -12.64 14.91 12.62
C TYR A 293 -12.03 14.83 14.03
N LYS A 294 -12.88 14.76 15.05
CA LYS A 294 -12.45 14.73 16.46
C LYS A 294 -11.62 13.47 16.72
N LEU A 295 -10.44 13.65 17.33
CA LEU A 295 -9.52 12.56 17.68
C LEU A 295 -10.22 11.43 18.47
N SER A 296 -11.01 11.78 19.49
CA SER A 296 -11.75 10.80 20.30
C SER A 296 -12.74 9.96 19.47
N LYS A 297 -13.38 10.56 18.46
CA LYS A 297 -14.29 9.86 17.55
C LYS A 297 -13.54 8.96 16.55
N ALA A 298 -12.37 9.40 16.08
CA ALA A 298 -11.50 8.56 15.27
C ALA A 298 -11.02 7.32 16.02
N GLU A 299 -10.63 7.47 17.30
CA GLU A 299 -10.25 6.36 18.18
C GLU A 299 -11.41 5.40 18.47
N GLU A 300 -12.61 5.93 18.74
CA GLU A 300 -13.83 5.13 18.91
C GLU A 300 -14.11 4.27 17.68
N THR A 301 -14.04 4.87 16.48
CA THR A 301 -14.22 4.17 15.21
C THR A 301 -13.15 3.12 14.98
N ALA A 302 -11.88 3.43 15.30
CA ALA A 302 -10.76 2.49 15.20
C ALA A 302 -10.97 1.27 16.11
N SER A 303 -11.42 1.49 17.35
CA SER A 303 -11.76 0.43 18.31
C SER A 303 -12.85 -0.50 17.77
N ILE A 304 -13.92 0.05 17.20
CA ILE A 304 -15.01 -0.73 16.59
C ILE A 304 -14.49 -1.60 15.44
N VAL A 305 -13.70 -1.04 14.51
CA VAL A 305 -13.22 -1.81 13.35
C VAL A 305 -12.18 -2.86 13.72
N TYR A 306 -11.35 -2.61 14.73
CA TYR A 306 -10.46 -3.61 15.32
C TYR A 306 -11.26 -4.77 15.94
N GLY A 307 -12.30 -4.46 16.72
CA GLY A 307 -13.18 -5.45 17.35
C GLY A 307 -13.84 -6.39 16.33
N ARG A 308 -14.26 -5.87 15.17
CA ARG A 308 -14.80 -6.67 14.03
C ARG A 308 -13.80 -7.65 13.42
N ARG A 309 -12.53 -7.61 13.84
CA ARG A 309 -11.44 -8.49 13.42
C ARG A 309 -10.79 -9.19 14.61
N ASN A 310 -11.48 -9.24 15.76
CA ASN A 310 -10.97 -9.81 17.01
C ASN A 310 -9.59 -9.22 17.41
N LYS A 311 -9.42 -7.91 17.17
CA LYS A 311 -8.24 -7.15 17.58
C LYS A 311 -8.61 -6.15 18.65
N THR A 312 -7.64 -5.84 19.51
CA THR A 312 -7.79 -4.85 20.58
C THR A 312 -7.09 -3.56 20.20
N PHE A 313 -7.83 -2.46 20.22
CA PHE A 313 -7.27 -1.11 20.07
C PHE A 313 -6.68 -0.67 21.41
N ASN A 314 -5.36 -0.55 21.47
CA ASN A 314 -4.63 -0.40 22.73
C ASN A 314 -3.98 0.99 22.89
N SER A 315 -3.22 1.17 23.96
CA SER A 315 -2.57 2.45 24.29
C SER A 315 -1.50 2.89 23.28
N ILE A 316 -0.86 1.96 22.57
CA ILE A 316 0.09 2.27 21.50
C ILE A 316 -0.66 2.81 20.28
N ASP A 317 -1.78 2.19 19.91
CA ASP A 317 -2.63 2.68 18.82
C ASP A 317 -3.15 4.10 19.12
N LYS A 318 -3.63 4.34 20.35
CA LYS A 318 -4.04 5.69 20.81
C LYS A 318 -2.91 6.72 20.65
N LYS A 319 -1.71 6.40 21.13
CA LYS A 319 -0.53 7.27 20.98
C LYS A 319 -0.18 7.55 19.51
N LEU A 320 -0.36 6.57 18.62
CA LEU A 320 -0.14 6.76 17.19
C LEU A 320 -1.15 7.74 16.60
N PHE A 321 -2.44 7.57 16.89
CA PHE A 321 -3.51 8.47 16.47
C PHE A 321 -3.23 9.90 16.98
N GLU A 322 -2.99 10.06 18.28
CA GLU A 322 -2.68 11.36 18.87
C GLU A 322 -1.45 12.01 18.22
N LYS A 323 -0.37 11.23 17.99
CA LYS A 323 0.83 11.74 17.34
C LYS A 323 0.55 12.24 15.92
N ILE A 324 -0.17 11.47 15.09
CA ILE A 324 -0.51 11.88 13.73
C ILE A 324 -1.42 13.10 13.75
N PHE A 325 -2.41 13.13 14.65
CA PHE A 325 -3.29 14.28 14.84
C PHE A 325 -2.48 15.54 15.12
N ASN A 326 -1.53 15.49 16.05
CA ASN A 326 -0.70 16.63 16.40
C ASN A 326 0.25 17.06 15.27
N LEU A 327 0.90 16.10 14.60
CA LEU A 327 1.82 16.38 13.48
C LEU A 327 1.13 17.07 12.30
N THR A 328 -0.12 16.74 12.03
CA THR A 328 -0.88 17.23 10.86
C THR A 328 -1.75 18.46 11.17
N LYS A 329 -1.60 19.05 12.37
CA LYS A 329 -2.39 20.21 12.83
C LYS A 329 -2.27 21.42 11.90
N LYS A 330 -1.08 21.68 11.35
CA LYS A 330 -0.83 22.80 10.44
C LYS A 330 -1.63 22.64 9.14
N GLU A 331 -1.53 21.48 8.51
CA GLU A 331 -2.22 21.17 7.25
C GLU A 331 -3.74 21.28 7.39
N ARG A 332 -4.31 20.78 8.50
CA ARG A 332 -5.75 20.94 8.77
C ARG A 332 -6.19 22.39 8.97
N LYS A 333 -5.32 23.24 9.52
CA LYS A 333 -5.64 24.67 9.69
C LYS A 333 -5.61 25.41 8.35
N GLU A 334 -4.67 25.06 7.48
CA GLU A 334 -4.50 25.68 6.16
C GLU A 334 -5.51 25.20 5.11
N TYR A 335 -6.18 24.07 5.37
CA TYR A 335 -7.19 23.49 4.47
C TYR A 335 -8.59 24.11 4.63
N LYS A 336 -8.83 24.89 5.69
CA LYS A 336 -10.15 25.45 6.00
C LYS A 336 -10.50 26.67 5.17
#